data_AF-A0A946EI76-F1
#
_entry.id   AF-A0A946EI76-F1
#
_cell.length_a   1.000
_cell.length_b   1.000
_cell.length_c   1.000
_cell.angle_alpha   90.00
_cell.angle_beta   90.00
_cell.angle_gamma   90.00
#
_symmetry.space_group_name_H-M   'P 1'
#
loop_
_entity.id
_entity.type
_entity.pdbx_description
1 polymer ?
#
loop_
_entity_poly.entity_id
_entity_poly.type
_entity_poly.pdbx_seq_one_letter_code
_entity_poly.pdbx_strand_id
1 'polypeptide(L)' 'MILKIVVLFLVGMAVLAMFGRLRMPKIGRSKPVRCGECGRIIIGKPPCVCGGK' A
#
# COMPACT_ATOMS: atom_id res chain seq x y z
N MET A 1 -41.18 6.58 1.01
CA MET A 1 -40.43 5.32 1.29
C MET A 1 -39.17 5.15 0.44
N ILE A 2 -39.07 5.80 -0.74
CA ILE A 2 -37.88 5.77 -1.60
C ILE A 2 -36.63 6.43 -0.98
N LEU A 3 -36.80 7.58 -0.30
CA LEU A 3 -35.70 8.32 0.32
C LEU A 3 -34.94 7.47 1.36
N LYS A 4 -35.65 6.59 2.06
CA LYS A 4 -35.09 5.70 3.07
C LYS A 4 -34.12 4.69 2.45
N ILE A 5 -34.46 4.18 1.27
CA ILE A 5 -33.62 3.24 0.50
C ILE A 5 -32.39 3.97 -0.06
N VAL A 6 -32.58 5.17 -0.62
CA VAL A 6 -31.49 6.00 -1.14
C VAL A 6 -30.48 6.33 -0.04
N VAL A 7 -30.96 6.71 1.15
CA VAL A 7 -30.11 7.02 2.30
C VAL A 7 -29.34 5.78 2.78
N LEU A 8 -29.98 4.62 2.90
CA LEU A 8 -29.28 3.39 3.29
C LEU A 8 -28.20 2.99 2.28
N PHE A 9 -28.46 3.18 0.98
CA PHE A 9 -27.50 2.88 -0.08
C PHE A 9 -26.29 3.83 -0.05
N LEU A 10 -26.52 5.13 0.12
CA LEU A 10 -25.47 6.13 0.24
C LEU A 10 -24.58 5.90 1.47
N VAL A 11 -25.20 5.58 2.62
CA VAL A 11 -24.45 5.24 3.84
C VAL A 11 -23.62 3.97 3.63
N GLY A 12 -24.20 2.93 3.02
CA GLY A 12 -23.47 1.70 2.71
C GLY A 12 -22.23 1.93 1.83
N MET A 13 -22.39 2.73 0.76
CA MET A 13 -21.27 3.09 -0.12
C MET A 13 -20.18 3.88 0.59
N ALA A 14 -20.54 4.84 1.45
CA ALA A 14 -19.58 5.62 2.22
C ALA A 14 -18.77 4.75 3.19
N VAL A 15 -19.43 3.82 3.87
CA VAL A 15 -18.77 2.86 4.78
C VAL A 15 -17.81 1.97 4.01
N LEU A 16 -18.23 1.37 2.90
CA LEU A 16 -17.37 0.53 2.05
C LEU A 16 -16.13 1.30 1.55
N ALA A 17 -16.29 2.56 1.15
CA ALA A 17 -15.19 3.41 0.72
C ALA A 17 -14.18 3.70 1.85
N MET A 18 -14.67 3.99 3.06
CA MET A 18 -13.80 4.17 4.23
C MET A 18 -13.08 2.87 4.61
N PHE A 19 -13.78 1.74 4.60
CA PHE A 19 -13.18 0.43 4.86
C PHE A 19 -12.15 0.03 3.80
N GLY A 20 -12.37 0.34 2.53
CA GLY A 20 -11.39 0.12 1.45
C GLY A 20 -10.10 0.93 1.66
N ARG A 21 -10.23 2.19 2.09
CA ARG A 21 -9.08 3.07 2.36
C ARG A 21 -8.27 2.63 3.59
N LEU A 22 -8.95 2.11 4.63
CA LEU A 22 -8.32 1.62 5.86
C LEU A 22 -7.72 0.20 5.74
N ARG A 23 -8.21 -0.65 4.82
CA ARG A 23 -7.56 -1.94 4.52
C ARG A 23 -6.27 -1.82 3.71
N MET A 24 -6.12 -0.77 2.92
CA MET A 24 -4.98 -0.60 1.99
C MET A 24 -4.00 0.58 2.30
N PRO A 25 -3.78 1.08 3.54
CA PRO A 25 -2.77 2.11 3.78
C PRO A 25 -1.33 1.55 3.77
N LYS A 26 -1.15 0.22 3.72
CA LYS A 26 0.15 -0.46 3.87
C LYS A 26 0.66 -1.22 2.64
N ILE A 27 0.00 -1.11 1.48
CA ILE A 27 0.69 -1.32 0.19
C ILE A 27 1.40 -0.01 -0.20
N GLY A 28 2.13 0.55 0.77
CA GLY A 28 3.23 1.42 0.44
C GLY A 28 4.19 0.55 -0.34
N ARG A 29 4.33 0.82 -1.65
CA ARG A 29 5.38 0.26 -2.50
C ARG A 29 6.64 0.18 -1.64
N SER A 30 7.04 -1.03 -1.25
CA SER A 30 8.30 -1.23 -0.54
C SER A 30 9.34 -0.59 -1.45
N LYS A 31 9.87 0.57 -1.05
CA LYS A 31 10.84 1.27 -1.87
C LYS A 31 11.98 0.27 -2.04
N PRO A 32 12.38 -0.04 -3.28
CA PRO A 32 13.43 -1.01 -3.51
C PRO A 32 14.64 -0.59 -2.67
N VAL A 33 15.02 -1.43 -1.71
CA VAL A 33 16.15 -1.16 -0.82
C VAL A 33 17.37 -1.06 -1.74
N ARG A 34 18.04 0.09 -1.75
CA ARG A 34 19.28 0.28 -2.52
C ARG A 34 20.47 0.00 -1.62
N CYS A 35 21.50 -0.63 -2.16
CA CYS A 35 22.76 -0.81 -1.45
C CYS A 35 23.47 0.54 -1.32
N GLY A 36 23.87 0.92 -0.10
CA GLY A 36 24.46 2.23 0.19
C GLY A 36 25.83 2.46 -0.45
N GLU A 37 26.56 1.39 -0.80
CA GLU A 37 27.91 1.47 -1.35
C GLU A 37 27.92 1.59 -2.88
N CYS A 38 27.10 0.80 -3.58
CA CYS A 38 27.08 0.76 -5.04
C CYS A 38 25.82 1.38 -5.69
N GLY A 39 24.84 1.82 -4.89
CA GLY A 39 23.59 2.42 -5.36
C GLY A 39 22.62 1.46 -6.08
N ARG A 40 22.98 0.18 -6.27
CA ARG A 40 22.14 -0.83 -6.94
C ARG A 40 20.92 -1.19 -6.10
N ILE A 41 19.81 -1.48 -6.77
CA ILE A 41 18.59 -2.00 -6.14
C ILE A 41 18.86 -3.45 -5.69
N ILE A 42 18.67 -3.71 -4.39
CA ILE A 42 18.77 -5.05 -3.80
C ILE A 42 17.45 -5.75 -4.08
N ILE A 43 17.49 -6.74 -4.97
CA ILE A 43 16.35 -7.59 -5.33
C ILE A 43 16.51 -8.89 -4.54
N GLY A 44 15.69 -9.08 -3.50
CA GLY A 44 15.74 -10.27 -2.63
C GLY A 44 16.39 -10.02 -1.26
N LYS A 45 17.09 -11.03 -0.72
CA LYS A 45 17.68 -11.00 0.63
C LYS A 45 19.09 -10.39 0.59
N PRO A 46 19.47 -9.47 1.50
CA PRO A 46 20.85 -8.95 1.57
C PRO A 46 21.82 -10.09 1.97
N PRO A 47 23.11 -10.06 1.58
CA PRO A 47 23.95 -8.90 1.26
C PRO A 47 24.03 -8.52 -0.23
N CYS A 48 24.28 -7.23 -0.52
CA CYS A 48 24.60 -6.81 -1.88
C CYS A 48 25.89 -7.46 -2.37
N VAL A 49 25.91 -7.90 -3.62
CA VAL A 49 27.08 -8.52 -4.29
C VAL A 49 28.29 -7.58 -4.44
N CYS A 50 28.21 -6.34 -3.94
CA CYS A 50 29.27 -5.35 -4.08
C CYS A 50 30.44 -5.52 -3.11
N GLY A 51 30.52 -6.61 -2.35
CA GLY A 51 31.79 -7.03 -1.74
C GLY A 51 32.44 -6.08 -0.72
N GLY A 52 31.76 -5.02 -0.26
CA GLY A 52 32.20 -4.18 0.86
C GLY A 52 33.67 -3.75 0.84
N LYS A 53 34.21 -3.50 -0.36
CA LYS A 53 35.47 -2.83 -0.67
C LYS A 53 35.36 -2.15 -2.03
#